data_AF-A0A7N1A0X9-F1
#
_entry.id   AF-A0A7N1A0X9-F1
#
_cell.length_a   1.000
_cell.length_b   1.000
_cell.length_c   1.000
_cell.angle_alpha   90.00
_cell.angle_beta   90.00
_cell.angle_gamma   90.00
#
_symmetry.space_group_name_H-M   'P 1'
#
loop_
_entity.id
_entity.type
_entity.pdbx_description
1 polymer ?
#
loop_
_entity_poly.entity_id
_entity_poly.type
_entity_poly.pdbx_seq_one_letter_code
_entity_poly.pdbx_strand_id
1 'polypeptide(L)'
;MPWCAIPFSDLEAKRALNRKFDTEDIPCLVILQPGDFSDDETSKEGVELIYRYGAQAFPFTKERLKELEMKDQEKRDRQTLSNLLMNHDRDYLLSHSMPGQVSPSSFKKEGQTLCNAFINHDKDILSVCSMLDQVPIASLIGKTIGLYFCAEGCSPGQIFTPKLISVYKKVKEALFENMGIEDFEIVFISTDHDQTTFDSYSKSLPWPALPFGDPNIKNLTKHFDVRGVPSLVILGPDGKTITKQGRNLINLYQENAYPFTEAKLGVLEKQMDEEAESLPRSVFHKGHRHELTLVSEGTGGGPFVCCNCCEQGSVWAYQCLECGFEIHPRCVDGIAT
;
A
#
# COMPACT_ATOMS: atom_id res chain seq x y z
N MET A 1 23.20 -2.02 25.39
CA MET A 1 23.51 -1.03 24.34
C MET A 1 24.87 -0.41 24.67
N PRO A 2 25.89 -0.49 23.81
CA PRO A 2 27.22 0.06 24.08
C PRO A 2 27.33 1.57 23.75
N TRP A 3 26.26 2.34 23.93
CA TRP A 3 26.22 3.75 23.54
C TRP A 3 26.54 4.67 24.72
N CYS A 4 27.35 5.69 24.48
CA CYS A 4 27.54 6.79 25.43
C CYS A 4 26.21 7.54 25.59
N ALA A 5 25.80 7.78 26.82
CA ALA A 5 24.60 8.53 27.14
C ALA A 5 24.97 9.85 27.82
N ILE A 6 24.22 10.90 27.51
CA ILE A 6 24.28 12.15 28.28
C ILE A 6 23.71 11.85 29.67
N PRO A 7 24.43 12.21 30.76
CA PRO A 7 23.98 11.93 32.12
C PRO A 7 22.55 12.40 32.39
N PHE A 8 21.82 11.68 33.25
CA PHE A 8 20.42 12.02 33.54
C PHE A 8 20.26 13.47 34.03
N SER A 9 21.19 13.90 34.89
CA SER A 9 21.25 15.22 35.52
C SER A 9 21.58 16.38 34.57
N ASP A 10 22.16 16.12 33.40
CA ASP A 10 22.56 17.17 32.47
C ASP A 10 21.38 17.58 31.58
N LEU A 11 20.44 18.30 32.20
CA LEU A 11 19.24 18.81 31.53
C LEU A 11 19.55 19.95 30.56
N GLU A 12 20.64 20.67 30.76
CA GLU A 12 21.06 21.78 29.92
C GLU A 12 21.51 21.27 28.54
N ALA A 13 22.42 20.28 28.51
CA ALA A 13 22.88 19.69 27.26
C ALA A 13 21.73 19.03 26.49
N LYS A 14 20.84 18.30 27.18
CA LYS A 14 19.66 17.68 26.55
C LYS A 14 18.73 18.71 25.90
N ARG A 15 18.40 19.79 26.62
CA ARG A 15 17.56 20.87 26.07
C ARG A 15 18.26 21.60 24.93
N ALA A 16 19.58 21.79 25.01
CA ALA A 16 20.35 22.41 23.94
C ALA A 16 20.33 21.55 22.67
N LEU A 17 20.54 20.23 22.78
CA LEU A 17 20.52 19.31 21.64
C LEU A 17 19.13 19.18 21.02
N ASN A 18 18.08 19.03 21.84
CA ASN A 18 16.70 18.96 21.33
C ASN A 18 16.33 20.22 20.55
N ARG A 19 16.69 21.41 21.06
CA ARG A 19 16.49 22.68 20.35
C ARG A 19 17.35 22.81 19.11
N LYS A 20 18.61 22.34 19.16
CA LYS A 20 19.54 22.45 18.03
C LYS A 20 19.09 21.60 16.84
N PHE A 21 18.65 20.37 17.10
CA PHE A 21 18.28 19.43 16.03
C PHE A 21 16.77 19.37 15.76
N ASP A 22 15.98 20.09 16.54
CA ASP A 22 14.52 20.16 16.39
C ASP A 22 13.89 18.77 16.48
N THR A 23 14.24 18.05 17.55
CA THR A 23 13.80 16.67 17.74
C THR A 23 12.38 16.66 18.33
N GLU A 24 11.37 16.74 17.47
CA GLU A 24 9.96 16.65 17.88
C GLU A 24 9.45 15.19 17.87
N ASP A 25 9.98 14.36 16.97
CA ASP A 25 9.55 12.97 16.76
C ASP A 25 10.45 11.94 17.47
N ILE A 26 9.86 10.83 17.92
CA ILE A 26 10.58 9.69 18.51
C ILE A 26 10.16 8.40 17.79
N PRO A 27 11.11 7.55 17.34
CA PRO A 27 12.56 7.68 17.49
C PRO A 27 13.15 8.77 16.59
N CYS A 28 14.18 9.47 17.09
CA CYS A 28 14.99 10.42 16.31
C CYS A 28 16.44 9.93 16.25
N LEU A 29 17.05 10.00 15.06
CA LEU A 29 18.45 9.68 14.82
C LEU A 29 19.06 10.76 13.94
N VAL A 30 20.02 11.49 14.50
CA VAL A 30 20.75 12.56 13.83
C VAL A 30 22.12 12.04 13.43
N ILE A 31 22.47 12.14 12.16
CA ILE A 31 23.77 11.69 11.63
C ILE A 31 24.65 12.91 11.36
N LEU A 32 25.73 13.03 12.13
CA LEU A 32 26.72 14.10 11.99
C LEU A 32 27.77 13.69 10.96
N GLN A 33 28.00 14.55 9.96
CA GLN A 33 29.05 14.33 8.96
C GLN A 33 30.43 14.63 9.57
N PRO A 34 31.46 13.80 9.32
CA PRO A 34 32.81 14.06 9.81
C PRO A 34 33.44 15.25 9.05
N GLY A 35 33.75 16.33 9.79
CA GLY A 35 34.54 17.46 9.27
C GLY A 35 33.81 18.81 9.18
N ASP A 36 32.48 18.81 9.27
CA ASP A 36 31.69 20.02 9.00
C ASP A 36 30.88 20.45 10.23
N PHE A 37 31.21 21.63 10.76
CA PHE A 37 30.54 22.26 11.90
C PHE A 37 29.43 23.23 11.49
N SER A 38 29.10 23.32 10.19
CA SER A 38 27.98 24.14 9.72
C SER A 38 26.65 23.42 9.97
N ASP A 39 25.72 24.11 10.62
CA ASP A 39 24.39 23.59 10.98
C ASP A 39 23.53 23.18 9.75
N ASP A 40 23.96 23.56 8.53
CA ASP A 40 23.19 23.46 7.28
C ASP A 40 23.17 22.06 6.63
N GLU A 41 23.95 21.09 7.13
CA GLU A 41 24.17 19.80 6.44
C GLU A 41 23.90 18.54 7.29
N THR A 42 23.25 18.72 8.44
CA THR A 42 22.89 17.58 9.30
C THR A 42 21.69 16.85 8.70
N SER A 43 21.86 15.56 8.34
CA SER A 43 20.73 14.73 7.92
C SER A 43 19.87 14.37 9.14
N LYS A 44 18.68 15.00 9.23
CA LYS A 44 17.64 14.68 10.21
C LYS A 44 16.89 13.38 9.90
N GLU A 45 17.19 12.75 8.77
CA GLU A 45 16.54 11.54 8.27
C GLU A 45 17.30 10.27 8.66
N GLY A 46 18.14 10.30 9.70
CA GLY A 46 18.97 9.15 10.07
C GLY A 46 18.15 7.88 10.31
N VAL A 47 16.97 8.01 10.89
CA VAL A 47 16.03 6.89 11.09
C VAL A 47 15.62 6.28 9.75
N GLU A 48 15.26 7.13 8.79
CA GLU A 48 14.85 6.72 7.44
C GLU A 48 16.00 6.03 6.70
N LEU A 49 17.22 6.57 6.78
CA LEU A 49 18.41 5.96 6.19
C LEU A 49 18.68 4.56 6.75
N ILE A 50 18.50 4.37 8.06
CA ILE A 50 18.65 3.05 8.69
C ILE A 50 17.54 2.10 8.23
N TYR A 51 16.28 2.54 8.17
CA TYR A 51 15.19 1.69 7.68
C TYR A 51 15.41 1.27 6.23
N ARG A 52 15.84 2.20 5.38
CA ARG A 52 15.97 1.99 3.93
C ARG A 52 17.22 1.20 3.56
N TYR A 53 18.37 1.57 4.11
CA TYR A 53 19.67 1.07 3.70
C TYR A 53 20.37 0.21 4.75
N GLY A 54 19.95 0.32 6.02
CA GLY A 54 20.59 -0.38 7.14
C GLY A 54 22.08 -0.10 7.20
N ALA A 55 22.87 -1.16 7.44
CA ALA A 55 24.33 -1.05 7.52
C ALA A 55 25.00 -0.57 6.21
N GLN A 56 24.33 -0.65 5.06
CA GLN A 56 24.91 -0.24 3.79
C GLN A 56 25.05 1.28 3.64
N ALA A 57 24.27 2.05 4.41
CA ALA A 57 24.37 3.49 4.44
C ALA A 57 25.68 3.97 5.06
N PHE A 58 26.31 3.19 5.95
CA PHE A 58 27.63 3.52 6.49
C PHE A 58 28.68 3.63 5.36
N PRO A 59 29.58 4.64 5.36
CA PRO A 59 29.87 5.63 6.42
C PRO A 59 28.93 6.84 6.52
N PHE A 60 27.72 6.78 5.97
CA PHE A 60 26.70 7.84 5.93
C PHE A 60 27.19 9.15 5.29
N THR A 61 28.26 9.10 4.51
CA THR A 61 28.75 10.26 3.75
C THR A 61 27.77 10.61 2.64
N LYS A 62 27.72 11.89 2.25
CA LYS A 62 26.88 12.34 1.13
C LYS A 62 27.13 11.56 -0.14
N GLU A 63 28.40 11.27 -0.45
CA GLU A 63 28.79 10.47 -1.61
C GLU A 63 28.21 9.06 -1.52
N ARG A 64 28.27 8.44 -0.34
CA ARG A 64 27.73 7.10 -0.13
C ARG A 64 26.21 7.06 -0.26
N LEU A 65 25.52 8.05 0.29
CA LEU A 65 24.06 8.15 0.20
C LEU A 65 23.62 8.36 -1.26
N LYS A 66 24.30 9.26 -2.00
CA LYS A 66 24.07 9.45 -3.44
C LYS A 66 24.30 8.17 -4.25
N GLU A 67 25.34 7.40 -3.96
CA GLU A 67 25.57 6.11 -4.61
C GLU A 67 24.41 5.12 -4.40
N LEU A 68 23.86 5.06 -3.17
CA LEU A 68 22.75 4.19 -2.84
C LEU A 68 21.45 4.64 -3.51
N GLU A 69 21.20 5.95 -3.52
CA GLU A 69 20.07 6.56 -4.22
C GLU A 69 20.12 6.28 -5.73
N MET A 70 21.30 6.43 -6.36
CA MET A 70 21.50 6.11 -7.77
C MET A 70 21.23 4.63 -8.05
N LYS A 71 21.72 3.71 -7.19
CA LYS A 71 21.44 2.27 -7.34
C LYS A 71 19.96 1.95 -7.21
N ASP A 72 19.27 2.59 -6.27
CA ASP A 72 17.83 2.42 -6.11
C ASP A 72 17.06 3.00 -7.30
N GLN A 73 17.52 4.13 -7.86
CA GLN A 73 16.95 4.72 -9.06
C GLN A 73 17.14 3.79 -10.27
N GLU A 74 18.34 3.26 -10.49
CA GLU A 74 18.59 2.30 -11.57
C GLU A 74 17.73 1.03 -11.44
N LYS A 75 17.44 0.58 -10.21
CA LYS A 75 16.50 -0.54 -9.99
C LYS A 75 15.08 -0.17 -10.38
N ARG A 76 14.62 1.05 -10.05
CA ARG A 76 13.32 1.58 -10.50
C ARG A 76 13.27 1.73 -12.02
N ASP A 77 14.33 2.25 -12.63
CA ASP A 77 14.44 2.47 -14.07
C ASP A 77 14.49 1.14 -14.86
N ARG A 78 15.01 0.07 -14.27
CA ARG A 78 14.99 -1.30 -14.83
C ARG A 78 13.80 -2.15 -14.37
N GLN A 79 12.90 -1.60 -13.57
CA GLN A 79 11.74 -2.31 -13.07
C GLN A 79 10.85 -2.80 -14.23
N THR A 80 10.44 -4.05 -14.16
CA THR A 80 9.45 -4.70 -15.03
C THR A 80 8.61 -5.64 -14.18
N LEU A 81 7.42 -6.04 -14.66
CA LEU A 81 6.60 -7.04 -13.95
C LEU A 81 7.35 -8.36 -13.76
N SER A 82 8.10 -8.80 -14.76
CA SER A 82 8.90 -10.02 -14.69
C SER A 82 9.97 -9.93 -13.59
N ASN A 83 10.73 -8.84 -13.51
CA ASN A 83 11.77 -8.68 -12.50
C ASN A 83 11.22 -8.56 -11.07
N LEU A 84 9.98 -8.10 -10.92
CA LEU A 84 9.32 -7.98 -9.62
C LEU A 84 8.70 -9.29 -9.16
N LEU A 85 7.97 -9.96 -10.06
CA LEU A 85 7.14 -11.10 -9.69
C LEU A 85 7.83 -12.43 -9.96
N MET A 86 8.63 -12.57 -11.02
CA MET A 86 9.29 -13.85 -11.41
C MET A 86 10.57 -14.13 -10.62
N ASN A 87 10.93 -15.40 -10.50
CA ASN A 87 12.24 -15.85 -10.04
C ASN A 87 12.68 -17.08 -10.85
N HIS A 88 13.90 -17.58 -10.63
CA HIS A 88 14.46 -18.73 -11.36
C HIS A 88 13.57 -19.98 -11.27
N ASP A 89 12.87 -20.17 -10.16
CA ASP A 89 12.14 -21.40 -9.87
C ASP A 89 10.64 -21.31 -10.22
N ARG A 90 10.11 -20.10 -10.45
CA ARG A 90 8.66 -19.89 -10.55
C ARG A 90 8.27 -18.65 -11.35
N ASP A 91 7.33 -18.86 -12.28
CA ASP A 91 6.77 -17.87 -13.21
C ASP A 91 5.22 -17.79 -13.18
N TYR A 92 4.57 -18.37 -12.18
CA TYR A 92 3.11 -18.45 -12.08
C TYR A 92 2.55 -17.90 -10.77
N LEU A 93 1.30 -17.45 -10.78
CA LEU A 93 0.50 -17.10 -9.61
C LEU A 93 -0.48 -18.20 -9.28
N LEU A 94 -0.99 -18.22 -8.05
CA LEU A 94 -2.07 -19.10 -7.61
C LEU A 94 -3.41 -18.39 -7.82
N SER A 95 -4.32 -19.04 -8.53
CA SER A 95 -5.69 -18.58 -8.73
C SER A 95 -6.66 -19.59 -8.14
N HIS A 96 -7.77 -19.08 -7.63
CA HIS A 96 -8.88 -19.90 -7.17
C HIS A 96 -10.02 -19.74 -8.17
N SER A 97 -10.28 -20.77 -8.97
CA SER A 97 -11.47 -20.78 -9.81
C SER A 97 -12.70 -20.87 -8.91
N MET A 98 -13.44 -19.76 -8.79
CA MET A 98 -14.76 -19.77 -8.17
C MET A 98 -15.69 -20.62 -9.04
N PRO A 99 -16.38 -21.65 -8.51
CA PRO A 99 -17.36 -22.39 -9.27
C PRO A 99 -18.53 -21.46 -9.63
N GLY A 100 -18.52 -20.88 -10.83
CA GLY A 100 -19.63 -20.08 -11.35
C GLY A 100 -19.29 -18.86 -12.22
N GLN A 101 -18.03 -18.43 -12.35
CA GLN A 101 -17.67 -17.33 -13.25
C GLN A 101 -16.62 -17.78 -14.26
N VAL A 102 -17.08 -18.35 -15.37
CA VAL A 102 -16.25 -18.64 -16.53
C VAL A 102 -16.42 -17.49 -17.52
N SER A 103 -15.42 -16.62 -17.66
CA SER A 103 -15.34 -15.68 -18.77
C SER A 103 -15.17 -16.48 -20.09
N PRO A 104 -15.88 -16.17 -21.18
CA PRO A 104 -15.82 -16.95 -22.43
C PRO A 104 -14.46 -16.97 -23.14
N SER A 105 -13.46 -16.24 -22.65
CA SER A 105 -12.17 -16.06 -23.33
C SER A 105 -11.10 -17.10 -22.97
N SER A 106 -11.33 -17.99 -21.99
CA SER A 106 -10.33 -18.97 -21.54
C SER A 106 -10.66 -20.39 -21.99
N PHE A 107 -10.84 -20.60 -23.30
CA PHE A 107 -10.76 -21.93 -23.89
C PHE A 107 -9.86 -21.91 -25.12
N LYS A 108 -8.56 -22.16 -24.87
CA LYS A 108 -7.63 -22.99 -25.67
C LYS A 108 -6.18 -22.68 -25.30
N LYS A 109 -5.53 -23.59 -24.56
CA LYS A 109 -4.44 -24.44 -25.06
C LYS A 109 -3.91 -25.35 -23.95
N GLU A 110 -3.49 -26.54 -24.38
CA GLU A 110 -2.93 -27.64 -23.61
C GLU A 110 -1.69 -27.22 -22.79
N GLY A 111 -1.58 -27.71 -21.55
CA GLY A 111 -0.32 -27.69 -20.80
C GLY A 111 -0.45 -27.60 -19.27
N GLN A 112 -0.28 -28.74 -18.60
CA GLN A 112 0.12 -28.92 -17.19
C GLN A 112 -0.84 -28.49 -16.07
N THR A 113 -1.87 -29.30 -15.85
CA THR A 113 -2.45 -29.50 -14.51
C THR A 113 -1.51 -30.41 -13.70
N LEU A 114 -0.79 -29.87 -12.72
CA LEU A 114 -0.01 -30.70 -11.77
C LEU A 114 -0.95 -31.25 -10.69
N CYS A 115 -1.56 -32.41 -10.97
CA CYS A 115 -2.30 -33.18 -9.97
C CYS A 115 -1.32 -34.00 -9.12
N ASN A 116 -0.91 -33.50 -7.95
CA ASN A 116 -0.28 -34.36 -6.94
C ASN A 116 -1.38 -35.07 -6.14
N ALA A 117 -1.86 -36.20 -6.66
CA ALA A 117 -2.72 -37.10 -5.91
C ALA A 117 -1.86 -37.96 -4.96
N PHE A 118 -2.04 -37.81 -3.65
CA PHE A 118 -1.54 -38.78 -2.67
C PHE A 118 -2.62 -39.83 -2.44
N ILE A 119 -2.39 -41.07 -2.88
CA ILE A 119 -3.23 -42.22 -2.51
C ILE A 119 -2.76 -42.68 -1.13
N ASN A 120 -3.52 -42.36 -0.08
CA ASN A 120 -3.38 -43.04 1.21
C ASN A 120 -4.05 -44.41 1.11
N HIS A 121 -3.33 -45.44 1.54
CA HIS A 121 -3.68 -46.84 1.31
C HIS A 121 -4.82 -47.39 2.20
N ASP A 122 -5.56 -46.51 2.89
CA ASP A 122 -6.73 -46.84 3.69
C ASP A 122 -7.96 -46.06 3.19
N LYS A 123 -8.87 -46.84 2.59
CA LYS A 123 -10.27 -46.61 2.19
C LYS A 123 -10.91 -45.24 2.46
N ASP A 124 -11.47 -44.70 1.36
CA ASP A 124 -12.69 -43.86 1.30
C ASP A 124 -12.66 -42.41 1.81
N ILE A 125 -11.58 -41.65 1.56
CA ILE A 125 -11.68 -40.19 1.43
C ILE A 125 -10.91 -39.73 0.18
N LEU A 126 -11.63 -39.49 -0.92
CA LEU A 126 -11.19 -38.53 -1.94
C LEU A 126 -11.16 -37.16 -1.26
N SER A 127 -10.03 -36.80 -0.66
CA SER A 127 -9.79 -35.41 -0.31
C SER A 127 -9.72 -34.67 -1.63
N VAL A 128 -10.81 -33.97 -1.97
CA VAL A 128 -10.80 -32.99 -3.04
C VAL A 128 -9.85 -31.89 -2.58
N CYS A 129 -8.55 -32.08 -2.83
CA CYS A 129 -7.60 -30.99 -2.80
C CYS A 129 -8.10 -30.01 -3.85
N SER A 130 -8.80 -28.97 -3.40
CA SER A 130 -9.14 -27.78 -4.18
C SER A 130 -7.90 -27.39 -4.98
N MET A 131 -7.90 -27.71 -6.28
CA MET A 131 -6.75 -27.45 -7.14
C MET A 131 -6.59 -25.93 -7.24
N LEU A 132 -5.42 -25.44 -6.84
CA LEU A 132 -4.99 -24.08 -7.13
C LEU A 132 -4.64 -24.04 -8.61
N ASP A 133 -5.36 -23.25 -9.40
CA ASP A 133 -5.01 -23.06 -10.80
C ASP A 133 -3.77 -22.16 -10.87
N GLN A 134 -2.79 -22.55 -11.68
CA GLN A 134 -1.61 -21.74 -11.90
C GLN A 134 -1.85 -20.78 -13.06
N VAL A 135 -1.64 -19.48 -12.83
CA VAL A 135 -1.79 -18.44 -13.84
C VAL A 135 -0.40 -17.90 -14.21
N PRO A 136 0.05 -18.00 -15.47
CA PRO A 136 1.36 -17.48 -15.86
C PRO A 136 1.47 -15.97 -15.63
N ILE A 137 2.58 -15.49 -15.06
CA ILE A 137 2.82 -14.05 -14.88
C ILE A 137 2.84 -13.30 -16.22
N ALA A 138 3.25 -13.97 -17.29
CA ALA A 138 3.22 -13.40 -18.64
C ALA A 138 1.81 -12.90 -19.03
N SER A 139 0.74 -13.47 -18.46
CA SER A 139 -0.63 -13.01 -18.69
C SER A 139 -0.95 -11.64 -18.06
N LEU A 140 -0.09 -11.13 -17.18
CA LEU A 140 -0.23 -9.81 -16.55
C LEU A 140 0.42 -8.68 -17.35
N ILE A 141 1.26 -9.01 -18.34
CA ILE A 141 1.99 -8.03 -19.14
C ILE A 141 1.00 -7.16 -19.92
N GLY A 142 1.18 -5.83 -19.86
CA GLY A 142 0.31 -4.87 -20.53
C GLY A 142 -0.94 -4.49 -19.73
N LYS A 143 -1.13 -5.04 -18.53
CA LYS A 143 -2.24 -4.67 -17.63
C LYS A 143 -1.79 -3.68 -16.57
N THR A 144 -2.71 -2.87 -16.08
CA THR A 144 -2.52 -2.16 -14.81
C THR A 144 -2.63 -3.18 -13.66
N ILE A 145 -1.62 -3.25 -12.79
CA ILE A 145 -1.53 -4.26 -11.73
C ILE A 145 -1.56 -3.61 -10.36
N GLY A 146 -2.50 -4.03 -9.50
CA GLY A 146 -2.47 -3.72 -8.07
C GLY A 146 -1.74 -4.81 -7.27
N LEU A 147 -0.61 -4.49 -6.65
CA LEU A 147 0.05 -5.38 -5.69
C LEU A 147 -0.55 -5.14 -4.30
N TYR A 148 -1.34 -6.09 -3.81
CA TYR A 148 -2.09 -5.97 -2.56
C TYR A 148 -1.41 -6.74 -1.42
N PHE A 149 -0.78 -6.02 -0.50
CA PHE A 149 -0.12 -6.58 0.68
C PHE A 149 -1.09 -6.60 1.86
N CYS A 150 -1.45 -7.78 2.36
CA CYS A 150 -2.33 -7.92 3.52
C CYS A 150 -2.17 -9.30 4.21
N ALA A 151 -2.75 -9.41 5.41
CA ALA A 151 -2.93 -10.66 6.16
C ALA A 151 -4.40 -10.76 6.63
N GLU A 152 -4.89 -11.96 6.87
CA GLU A 152 -6.29 -12.21 7.29
C GLU A 152 -6.62 -11.57 8.64
N GLY A 153 -5.66 -11.65 9.58
CA GLY A 153 -5.78 -11.09 10.94
C GLY A 153 -5.58 -9.57 11.03
N CYS A 154 -5.39 -8.88 9.92
CA CYS A 154 -5.16 -7.44 9.91
C CYS A 154 -6.49 -6.68 10.10
N SER A 155 -6.71 -6.04 11.26
CA SER A 155 -7.97 -5.31 11.53
C SER A 155 -8.25 -4.19 10.51
N PRO A 156 -7.27 -3.35 10.11
CA PRO A 156 -7.48 -2.41 9.00
C PRO A 156 -7.76 -3.11 7.66
N GLY A 157 -7.22 -4.31 7.46
CA GLY A 157 -7.45 -5.17 6.28
C GLY A 157 -8.89 -5.67 6.19
N GLN A 158 -9.50 -6.01 7.31
CA GLN A 158 -10.90 -6.47 7.37
C GLN A 158 -11.89 -5.39 6.93
N ILE A 159 -11.56 -4.10 7.13
CA ILE A 159 -12.36 -2.96 6.68
C ILE A 159 -12.10 -2.67 5.20
N PHE A 160 -10.83 -2.67 4.79
CA PHE A 160 -10.46 -2.24 3.44
C PHE A 160 -10.72 -3.29 2.35
N THR A 161 -10.52 -4.58 2.65
CA THR A 161 -10.61 -5.66 1.64
C THR A 161 -11.99 -5.72 0.96
N PRO A 162 -13.13 -5.67 1.67
CA PRO A 162 -14.45 -5.66 1.02
C PRO A 162 -14.64 -4.48 0.05
N LYS A 163 -14.12 -3.30 0.41
CA LYS A 163 -14.15 -2.11 -0.46
C LYS A 163 -13.30 -2.30 -1.70
N LEU A 164 -12.09 -2.85 -1.55
CA LEU A 164 -11.22 -3.17 -2.68
C LEU A 164 -11.86 -4.20 -3.63
N ILE A 165 -12.52 -5.23 -3.08
CA ILE A 165 -13.28 -6.22 -3.87
C ILE A 165 -14.39 -5.55 -4.68
N SER A 166 -15.15 -4.64 -4.05
CA SER A 166 -16.22 -3.88 -4.71
C SER A 166 -15.68 -3.04 -5.86
N VAL A 167 -14.62 -2.26 -5.63
CA VAL A 167 -13.98 -1.42 -6.66
C VAL A 167 -13.41 -2.27 -7.79
N TYR A 168 -12.71 -3.35 -7.47
CA TYR A 168 -12.16 -4.27 -8.47
C TYR A 168 -13.26 -4.77 -9.43
N LYS A 169 -14.39 -5.25 -8.91
CA LYS A 169 -15.52 -5.73 -9.73
C LYS A 169 -16.07 -4.65 -10.65
N LYS A 170 -16.34 -3.45 -10.13
CA LYS A 170 -16.84 -2.32 -10.93
C LYS A 170 -15.86 -1.92 -12.05
N VAL A 171 -14.57 -1.90 -11.76
CA VAL A 171 -13.53 -1.59 -12.77
C VAL A 171 -13.49 -2.70 -13.83
N LYS A 172 -13.53 -3.98 -13.44
CA LYS A 172 -13.56 -5.11 -14.39
C LYS A 172 -14.81 -5.06 -15.29
N GLU A 173 -15.97 -4.74 -14.72
CA GLU A 173 -17.23 -4.58 -15.45
C GLU A 173 -17.13 -3.42 -16.46
N ALA A 174 -16.67 -2.24 -16.05
CA ALA A 174 -16.49 -1.10 -16.94
C ALA A 174 -15.48 -1.36 -18.07
N LEU A 175 -14.42 -2.13 -17.81
CA LEU A 175 -13.43 -2.50 -18.83
C LEU A 175 -13.96 -3.52 -19.84
N PHE A 176 -14.85 -4.43 -19.41
CA PHE A 176 -15.50 -5.38 -20.31
C PHE A 176 -16.34 -4.67 -21.39
N GLU A 177 -16.95 -3.54 -21.05
CA GLU A 177 -17.75 -2.73 -21.97
C GLU A 177 -16.89 -1.92 -22.98
N ASN A 178 -15.63 -1.61 -22.62
CA ASN A 178 -14.75 -0.71 -23.38
C ASN A 178 -13.83 -1.40 -24.41
N MET A 179 -14.14 -2.64 -24.83
CA MET A 179 -13.46 -3.35 -25.93
C MET A 179 -11.92 -3.51 -25.78
N GLY A 180 -11.45 -3.81 -24.56
CA GLY A 180 -10.25 -4.64 -24.34
C GLY A 180 -8.87 -4.05 -24.65
N ILE A 181 -8.72 -2.72 -24.69
CA ILE A 181 -7.40 -2.07 -24.85
C ILE A 181 -6.65 -2.01 -23.51
N GLU A 182 -7.38 -1.84 -22.42
CA GLU A 182 -6.86 -1.74 -21.06
C GLU A 182 -7.45 -2.86 -20.20
N ASP A 183 -6.65 -3.43 -19.29
CA ASP A 183 -7.11 -4.41 -18.32
C ASP A 183 -6.52 -4.11 -16.95
N PHE A 184 -7.23 -4.53 -15.91
CA PHE A 184 -6.86 -4.36 -14.52
C PHE A 184 -6.81 -5.72 -13.82
N GLU A 185 -5.76 -5.96 -13.05
CA GLU A 185 -5.66 -7.15 -12.22
C GLU A 185 -5.03 -6.80 -10.87
N ILE A 186 -5.41 -7.54 -9.82
CA ILE A 186 -4.77 -7.45 -8.51
C ILE A 186 -3.97 -8.74 -8.26
N VAL A 187 -2.82 -8.61 -7.60
CA VAL A 187 -2.04 -9.75 -7.12
C VAL A 187 -1.94 -9.65 -5.61
N PHE A 188 -2.51 -10.63 -4.92
CA PHE A 188 -2.41 -10.75 -3.48
C PHE A 188 -1.00 -11.18 -3.06
N ILE A 189 -0.41 -10.43 -2.14
CA ILE A 189 0.89 -10.68 -1.55
C ILE A 189 0.66 -10.85 -0.05
N SER A 190 0.65 -12.11 0.38
CA SER A 190 0.36 -12.42 1.77
C SER A 190 1.51 -12.02 2.70
N THR A 191 1.13 -11.42 3.82
CA THR A 191 2.00 -11.21 4.99
C THR A 191 1.60 -12.13 6.16
N ASP A 192 0.78 -13.15 5.91
CA ASP A 192 0.37 -14.14 6.91
C ASP A 192 1.59 -14.95 7.41
N HIS A 193 1.45 -15.57 8.58
CA HIS A 193 2.54 -16.31 9.23
C HIS A 193 2.51 -17.82 8.94
N ASP A 194 1.42 -18.33 8.37
CA ASP A 194 1.25 -19.75 8.07
C ASP A 194 0.41 -19.98 6.80
N GLN A 195 0.61 -21.17 6.22
CA GLN A 195 -0.02 -21.60 4.98
C GLN A 195 -1.55 -21.74 5.10
N THR A 196 -2.07 -22.13 6.28
CA THR A 196 -3.50 -22.43 6.44
C THR A 196 -4.33 -21.15 6.40
N THR A 197 -3.89 -20.11 7.12
CA THR A 197 -4.48 -18.77 7.05
C THR A 197 -4.40 -18.20 5.63
N PHE A 198 -3.24 -18.33 4.98
CA PHE A 198 -3.09 -17.92 3.58
C PHE A 198 -4.09 -18.62 2.63
N ASP A 199 -4.22 -19.94 2.73
CA ASP A 199 -5.08 -20.73 1.84
C ASP A 199 -6.56 -20.37 2.05
N SER A 200 -6.98 -20.13 3.30
CA SER A 200 -8.34 -19.70 3.64
C SER A 200 -8.63 -18.32 3.07
N TYR A 201 -7.77 -17.35 3.38
CA TYR A 201 -8.00 -15.96 3.03
C TYR A 201 -7.88 -15.71 1.52
N SER A 202 -6.87 -16.28 0.86
CA SER A 202 -6.69 -16.12 -0.59
C SER A 202 -7.88 -16.66 -1.40
N LYS A 203 -8.55 -17.72 -0.94
CA LYS A 203 -9.79 -18.25 -1.56
C LYS A 203 -10.96 -17.27 -1.50
N SER A 204 -10.97 -16.36 -0.53
CA SER A 204 -12.02 -15.34 -0.40
C SER A 204 -11.83 -14.15 -1.35
N LEU A 205 -10.65 -14.02 -1.97
CA LEU A 205 -10.30 -12.90 -2.83
C LEU A 205 -10.58 -13.24 -4.30
N PRO A 206 -11.08 -12.30 -5.11
CA PRO A 206 -11.45 -12.55 -6.51
C PRO A 206 -10.26 -12.48 -7.48
N TRP A 207 -9.02 -12.42 -6.97
CA TRP A 207 -7.81 -12.17 -7.74
C TRP A 207 -6.70 -13.15 -7.34
N PRO A 208 -5.70 -13.40 -8.22
CA PRO A 208 -4.64 -14.35 -7.94
C PRO A 208 -3.69 -13.88 -6.82
N ALA A 209 -2.91 -14.81 -6.29
CA ALA A 209 -1.95 -14.60 -5.22
C ALA A 209 -0.55 -15.08 -5.61
N LEU A 210 0.49 -14.43 -5.06
CA LEU A 210 1.81 -15.06 -5.01
C LEU A 210 1.77 -16.28 -4.07
N PRO A 211 2.47 -17.37 -4.41
CA PRO A 211 2.58 -18.52 -3.51
C PRO A 211 3.08 -18.11 -2.13
N PHE A 212 2.51 -18.71 -1.09
CA PHE A 212 2.95 -18.50 0.29
C PHE A 212 4.44 -18.86 0.44
N GLY A 213 5.19 -18.02 1.15
CA GLY A 213 6.62 -18.22 1.36
C GLY A 213 7.51 -17.92 0.14
N ASP A 214 6.96 -17.39 -0.97
CA ASP A 214 7.76 -17.01 -2.13
C ASP A 214 8.85 -15.99 -1.73
N PRO A 215 10.13 -16.21 -2.10
CA PRO A 215 11.24 -15.34 -1.71
C PRO A 215 11.09 -13.90 -2.22
N ASN A 216 10.34 -13.69 -3.32
CA ASN A 216 10.07 -12.36 -3.85
C ASN A 216 9.19 -11.53 -2.92
N ILE A 217 8.38 -12.12 -2.04
CA ILE A 217 7.55 -11.37 -1.10
C ILE A 217 8.40 -10.41 -0.26
N LYS A 218 9.52 -10.88 0.29
CA LYS A 218 10.44 -10.04 1.08
C LYS A 218 11.08 -8.93 0.23
N ASN A 219 11.45 -9.26 -1.02
CA ASN A 219 12.03 -8.30 -1.95
C ASN A 219 11.02 -7.21 -2.32
N LEU A 220 9.76 -7.58 -2.57
CA LEU A 220 8.66 -6.68 -2.90
C LEU A 220 8.33 -5.76 -1.74
N THR A 221 8.18 -6.29 -0.52
CA THR A 221 7.95 -5.50 0.69
C THR A 221 9.05 -4.46 0.88
N LYS A 222 10.32 -4.83 0.69
CA LYS A 222 11.45 -3.89 0.79
C LYS A 222 11.48 -2.89 -0.36
N HIS A 223 11.30 -3.35 -1.59
CA HIS A 223 11.37 -2.51 -2.80
C HIS A 223 10.31 -1.40 -2.79
N PHE A 224 9.10 -1.75 -2.35
CA PHE A 224 8.01 -0.80 -2.22
C PHE A 224 7.98 -0.05 -0.89
N ASP A 225 8.85 -0.41 0.06
CA ASP A 225 8.89 0.16 1.41
C ASP A 225 7.54 0.02 2.12
N VAL A 226 7.00 -1.20 2.11
CA VAL A 226 5.73 -1.53 2.76
C VAL A 226 5.97 -1.69 4.26
N ARG A 227 5.64 -0.63 5.02
CA ARG A 227 5.82 -0.57 6.49
C ARG A 227 4.62 -1.10 7.28
N GLY A 228 3.45 -1.17 6.65
CA GLY A 228 2.21 -1.60 7.28
C GLY A 228 1.22 -2.17 6.28
N VAL A 229 0.27 -2.95 6.79
CA VAL A 229 -0.81 -3.56 6.00
C VAL A 229 -2.18 -3.07 6.48
N PRO A 230 -3.19 -3.01 5.60
CA PRO A 230 -3.12 -3.28 4.17
C PRO A 230 -2.39 -2.16 3.41
N SER A 231 -1.66 -2.55 2.36
CA SER A 231 -1.01 -1.63 1.41
C SER A 231 -1.34 -2.06 -0.02
N LEU A 232 -1.51 -1.10 -0.92
CA LEU A 232 -1.81 -1.35 -2.33
C LEU A 232 -0.91 -0.47 -3.20
N VAL A 233 -0.02 -1.11 -3.97
CA VAL A 233 0.86 -0.46 -4.93
C VAL A 233 0.27 -0.66 -6.33
N ILE A 234 0.16 0.40 -7.11
CA ILE A 234 -0.34 0.35 -8.48
C ILE A 234 0.84 0.42 -9.45
N LEU A 235 0.90 -0.55 -10.35
CA LEU A 235 1.84 -0.63 -11.46
C LEU A 235 1.10 -0.40 -12.78
N GLY A 236 1.73 0.32 -13.69
CA GLY A 236 1.22 0.52 -15.04
C GLY A 236 1.45 -0.69 -15.95
N PRO A 237 0.87 -0.66 -17.17
CA PRO A 237 1.05 -1.68 -18.21
C PRO A 237 2.51 -2.02 -18.55
N ASP A 238 3.40 -1.06 -18.37
CA ASP A 238 4.86 -1.17 -18.59
C ASP A 238 5.61 -1.81 -17.40
N GLY A 239 4.90 -2.11 -16.31
CA GLY A 239 5.46 -2.61 -15.07
C GLY A 239 6.14 -1.55 -14.22
N LYS A 240 6.01 -0.25 -14.55
CA LYS A 240 6.49 0.86 -13.73
C LYS A 240 5.50 1.19 -12.64
N THR A 241 6.00 1.73 -11.54
CA THR A 241 5.15 2.15 -10.43
C THR A 241 4.45 3.44 -10.77
N ILE A 242 3.11 3.41 -10.77
CA ILE A 242 2.27 4.60 -10.87
C ILE A 242 2.17 5.24 -9.49
N THR A 243 1.83 4.46 -8.47
CA THR A 243 1.71 4.97 -7.10
C THR A 243 1.86 3.87 -6.07
N LYS A 244 2.42 4.23 -4.91
CA LYS A 244 2.45 3.37 -3.71
C LYS A 244 1.25 3.61 -2.79
N GLN A 245 0.44 4.63 -3.08
CA GLN A 245 -0.67 5.09 -2.26
C GLN A 245 -2.02 4.60 -2.77
N GLY A 246 -2.06 3.45 -3.44
CA GLY A 246 -3.28 2.91 -4.05
C GLY A 246 -4.41 2.73 -3.03
N ARG A 247 -4.10 2.35 -1.79
CA ARG A 247 -5.10 2.25 -0.71
C ARG A 247 -5.79 3.59 -0.42
N ASN A 248 -5.04 4.68 -0.42
CA ASN A 248 -5.58 6.02 -0.18
C ASN A 248 -6.47 6.44 -1.34
N LEU A 249 -6.02 6.24 -2.58
CA LEU A 249 -6.80 6.55 -3.78
C LEU A 249 -8.12 5.78 -3.86
N ILE A 250 -8.12 4.48 -3.52
CA ILE A 250 -9.34 3.67 -3.44
C ILE A 250 -10.28 4.21 -2.35
N ASN A 251 -9.75 4.68 -1.22
CA ASN A 251 -10.58 5.22 -0.16
C ASN A 251 -11.23 6.55 -0.52
N LEU A 252 -10.51 7.42 -1.24
CA LEU A 252 -10.94 8.74 -1.66
C LEU A 252 -11.88 8.67 -2.87
N TYR A 253 -11.42 8.03 -3.94
CA TYR A 253 -12.03 8.12 -5.26
C TYR A 253 -12.73 6.82 -5.70
N GLN A 254 -12.61 5.73 -4.93
CA GLN A 254 -13.25 4.44 -5.24
C GLN A 254 -12.88 3.96 -6.65
N GLU A 255 -13.83 3.48 -7.45
CA GLU A 255 -13.60 3.08 -8.85
C GLU A 255 -13.16 4.23 -9.76
N ASN A 256 -13.50 5.48 -9.42
CA ASN A 256 -13.11 6.64 -10.22
C ASN A 256 -11.60 6.88 -10.21
N ALA A 257 -10.90 6.30 -9.22
CA ALA A 257 -9.44 6.35 -9.15
C ALA A 257 -8.80 5.74 -10.41
N TYR A 258 -9.42 4.74 -11.04
CA TYR A 258 -8.89 4.10 -12.25
C TYR A 258 -8.84 5.09 -13.42
N PRO A 259 -7.77 5.09 -14.25
CA PRO A 259 -6.61 4.17 -14.28
C PRO A 259 -5.43 4.56 -13.38
N PHE A 260 -5.66 5.38 -12.35
CA PHE A 260 -4.69 5.85 -11.36
C PHE A 260 -3.59 6.75 -11.96
N THR A 261 -3.74 7.21 -13.20
CA THR A 261 -2.78 8.10 -13.85
C THR A 261 -2.80 9.48 -13.23
N GLU A 262 -1.65 10.16 -13.21
CA GLU A 262 -1.53 11.53 -12.69
C GLU A 262 -2.56 12.49 -13.32
N ALA A 263 -2.79 12.37 -14.63
CA ALA A 263 -3.78 13.19 -15.33
C ALA A 263 -5.21 12.93 -14.81
N LYS A 264 -5.59 11.67 -14.55
CA LYS A 264 -6.91 11.34 -13.99
C LYS A 264 -7.04 11.83 -12.56
N LEU A 265 -6.00 11.64 -11.74
CA LEU A 265 -5.99 12.09 -10.35
C LEU A 265 -6.08 13.61 -10.26
N GLY A 266 -5.35 14.35 -11.09
CA GLY A 266 -5.43 15.81 -11.13
C GLY A 266 -6.82 16.34 -11.51
N VAL A 267 -7.58 15.61 -12.34
CA VAL A 267 -8.99 15.95 -12.62
C VAL A 267 -9.86 15.73 -11.39
N LEU A 268 -9.68 14.61 -10.68
CA LEU A 268 -10.47 14.30 -9.48
C LEU A 268 -10.17 15.25 -8.32
N GLU A 269 -8.90 15.60 -8.13
CA GLU A 269 -8.47 16.60 -7.13
C GLU A 269 -9.13 17.95 -7.42
N LYS A 270 -9.08 18.41 -8.68
CA LYS A 270 -9.74 19.67 -9.08
C LYS A 270 -11.26 19.63 -8.84
N GLN A 271 -11.90 18.50 -9.13
CA GLN A 271 -13.33 18.33 -8.86
C GLN A 271 -13.64 18.40 -7.36
N MET A 272 -12.82 17.77 -6.52
CA MET A 272 -12.97 17.86 -5.07
C MET A 272 -12.78 19.30 -4.55
N ASP A 273 -11.81 20.03 -5.09
CA ASP A 273 -11.60 21.43 -4.71
C ASP A 273 -12.79 22.32 -5.10
N GLU A 274 -13.31 22.16 -6.31
CA GLU A 274 -14.52 22.86 -6.79
C GLU A 274 -15.76 22.51 -5.94
N GLU A 275 -15.92 21.23 -5.55
CA GLU A 275 -17.00 20.82 -4.65
C GLU A 275 -16.81 21.42 -3.25
N ALA A 276 -15.58 21.48 -2.75
CA ALA A 276 -15.27 22.04 -1.44
C ALA A 276 -15.57 23.55 -1.34
N GLU A 277 -15.45 24.31 -2.43
CA GLU A 277 -15.87 25.72 -2.48
C GLU A 277 -17.36 25.91 -2.18
N SER A 278 -18.18 24.90 -2.47
CA SER A 278 -19.62 24.93 -2.22
C SER A 278 -20.01 24.49 -0.80
N LEU A 279 -19.07 23.93 -0.03
CA LEU A 279 -19.33 23.44 1.31
C LEU A 279 -19.32 24.56 2.35
N PRO A 280 -20.10 24.44 3.44
CA PRO A 280 -20.02 25.36 4.57
C PRO A 280 -18.60 25.41 5.16
N ARG A 281 -18.14 26.60 5.54
CA ARG A 281 -16.84 26.77 6.22
C ARG A 281 -16.78 26.07 7.57
N SER A 282 -17.92 25.93 8.24
CA SER A 282 -18.04 25.27 9.53
C SER A 282 -19.37 24.55 9.68
N VAL A 283 -19.37 23.46 10.45
CA VAL A 283 -20.53 22.59 10.68
C VAL A 283 -20.55 22.04 12.11
N PHE A 284 -21.75 21.70 12.59
CA PHE A 284 -21.93 20.90 13.81
C PHE A 284 -22.21 19.45 13.44
N HIS A 285 -21.51 18.51 14.08
CA HIS A 285 -21.71 17.07 13.87
C HIS A 285 -22.43 16.44 15.06
N LYS A 286 -23.47 15.62 14.82
CA LYS A 286 -24.29 15.00 15.90
C LYS A 286 -23.50 14.19 16.93
N GLY A 287 -22.37 13.61 16.52
CA GLY A 287 -21.48 12.81 17.36
C GLY A 287 -20.34 13.60 18.02
N HIS A 288 -20.29 14.92 17.86
CA HIS A 288 -19.21 15.76 18.39
C HIS A 288 -19.75 17.10 18.94
N ARG A 289 -19.12 17.63 20.00
CA ARG A 289 -19.66 18.80 20.73
C ARG A 289 -19.15 20.15 20.22
N HIS A 290 -17.96 20.19 19.66
CA HIS A 290 -17.37 21.42 19.12
C HIS A 290 -17.76 21.63 17.66
N GLU A 291 -17.72 22.88 17.22
CA GLU A 291 -17.85 23.23 15.80
C GLU A 291 -16.65 22.69 15.02
N LEU A 292 -16.91 22.10 13.85
CA LEU A 292 -15.87 21.60 12.97
C LEU A 292 -15.62 22.62 11.85
N THR A 293 -14.36 22.93 11.58
CA THR A 293 -13.93 23.81 10.50
C THR A 293 -13.51 22.99 9.28
N LEU A 294 -13.93 23.40 8.08
CA LEU A 294 -13.45 22.81 6.84
C LEU A 294 -11.99 23.18 6.64
N VAL A 295 -11.11 22.17 6.59
CA VAL A 295 -9.67 22.31 6.41
C VAL A 295 -9.20 21.56 5.17
N SER A 296 -8.12 22.07 4.58
CA SER A 296 -7.42 21.48 3.43
C SER A 296 -6.00 21.08 3.84
N GLU A 297 -5.29 20.35 2.97
CA GLU A 297 -3.89 19.95 3.22
C GLU A 297 -2.97 21.14 3.58
N GLY A 298 -3.23 22.32 3.03
CA GLY A 298 -2.44 23.53 3.30
C GLY A 298 -2.86 24.33 4.54
N THR A 299 -3.97 23.99 5.19
CA THR A 299 -4.57 24.80 6.28
C THR A 299 -4.81 24.03 7.58
N GLY A 300 -4.25 22.83 7.71
CA GLY A 300 -4.36 22.00 8.92
C GLY A 300 -5.00 20.63 8.71
N GLY A 301 -5.39 20.29 7.48
CA GLY A 301 -5.75 18.94 7.07
C GLY A 301 -4.51 18.16 6.62
N GLY A 302 -4.53 16.85 6.77
CA GLY A 302 -3.53 15.93 6.22
C GLY A 302 -4.20 14.59 5.98
N PRO A 303 -3.46 13.49 5.79
CA PRO A 303 -4.04 12.16 5.88
C PRO A 303 -4.63 11.94 7.29
N PHE A 304 -5.93 11.64 7.37
CA PHE A 304 -6.64 11.43 8.63
C PHE A 304 -7.45 10.14 8.63
N VAL A 305 -7.84 9.67 9.81
CA VAL A 305 -8.84 8.60 9.95
C VAL A 305 -10.14 9.24 10.40
N CYS A 306 -11.17 9.14 9.56
CA CYS A 306 -12.46 9.75 9.85
C CYS A 306 -13.07 9.14 11.12
N CYS A 307 -13.38 9.98 12.10
CA CYS A 307 -13.92 9.57 13.39
C CYS A 307 -15.35 9.01 13.30
N ASN A 308 -16.04 9.19 12.17
CA ASN A 308 -17.41 8.68 11.98
C ASN A 308 -17.45 7.32 11.27
N CYS A 309 -16.69 7.13 10.19
CA CYS A 309 -16.70 5.88 9.41
C CYS A 309 -15.44 5.02 9.57
N CYS A 310 -14.45 5.50 10.33
CA CYS A 310 -13.14 4.85 10.50
C CYS A 310 -12.38 4.61 9.18
N GLU A 311 -12.76 5.30 8.10
CA GLU A 311 -12.04 5.23 6.83
C GLU A 311 -10.98 6.33 6.72
N GLN A 312 -9.90 6.04 5.99
CA GLN A 312 -8.88 7.03 5.67
C GLN A 312 -9.50 8.18 4.84
N GLY A 313 -9.20 9.41 5.22
CA GLY A 313 -9.43 10.61 4.43
C GLY A 313 -8.13 11.34 4.14
N SER A 314 -8.18 12.24 3.16
CA SER A 314 -7.12 13.21 2.86
C SER A 314 -7.73 14.34 2.03
N VAL A 315 -6.90 15.35 1.72
CA VAL A 315 -7.25 16.57 0.97
C VAL A 315 -8.18 17.49 1.76
N TRP A 316 -9.44 17.10 1.98
CA TRP A 316 -10.45 17.92 2.68
C TRP A 316 -11.05 17.19 3.88
N ALA A 317 -11.17 17.89 5.01
CA ALA A 317 -11.74 17.36 6.25
C ALA A 317 -12.54 18.44 6.99
N TYR A 318 -13.54 18.02 7.76
CA TYR A 318 -14.06 18.85 8.85
C TYR A 318 -13.29 18.48 10.13
N GLN A 319 -12.51 19.42 10.64
CA GLN A 319 -11.64 19.25 11.80
C GLN A 319 -12.08 20.14 12.97
N CYS A 320 -12.15 19.56 14.16
CA CYS A 320 -12.25 20.30 15.40
C CYS A 320 -10.86 20.79 15.81
N LEU A 321 -10.62 22.10 15.74
CA LEU A 321 -9.34 22.69 16.11
C LEU A 321 -9.04 22.62 17.62
N GLU A 322 -10.06 22.35 18.46
CA GLU A 322 -9.89 22.24 19.91
C GLU A 322 -9.40 20.85 20.35
N CYS A 323 -9.83 19.78 19.67
CA CYS A 323 -9.55 18.41 20.12
C CYS A 323 -9.11 17.43 19.02
N GLY A 324 -8.94 17.88 17.78
CA GLY A 324 -8.48 17.05 16.66
C GLY A 324 -9.51 16.02 16.16
N PHE A 325 -10.80 16.21 16.44
CA PHE A 325 -11.86 15.36 15.88
C PHE A 325 -12.01 15.65 14.38
N GLU A 326 -11.83 14.65 13.53
CA GLU A 326 -11.81 14.82 12.06
C GLU A 326 -12.78 13.87 11.38
N ILE A 327 -13.56 14.39 10.42
CA ILE A 327 -14.47 13.60 9.59
C ILE A 327 -14.39 14.00 8.12
N HIS A 328 -14.75 13.08 7.23
CA HIS A 328 -14.93 13.43 5.82
C HIS A 328 -16.05 14.45 5.63
N PRO A 329 -16.00 15.30 4.59
CA PRO A 329 -17.12 16.15 4.19
C PRO A 329 -18.45 15.39 4.03
N ARG A 330 -18.41 14.19 3.45
CA ARG A 330 -19.60 13.31 3.30
C ARG A 330 -20.13 12.72 4.62
N CYS A 331 -19.39 12.82 5.72
CA CYS A 331 -19.76 12.23 7.00
C CYS A 331 -20.46 13.21 7.95
N VAL A 332 -20.70 14.47 7.54
CA VAL A 332 -21.32 15.49 8.41
C VAL A 332 -22.72 15.08 8.89
N ASP A 333 -23.55 14.50 8.02
CA ASP A 333 -24.90 14.06 8.38
C ASP A 333 -24.94 12.67 9.06
N GLY A 334 -23.77 12.03 9.17
CA GLY A 334 -23.60 10.70 9.77
C GLY A 334 -24.41 9.60 9.09
N ILE A 335 -24.54 9.66 7.76
CA ILE A 335 -24.92 8.54 6.91
C ILE A 335 -23.63 8.08 6.22
N ALA A 336 -23.05 6.98 6.67
CA ALA A 336 -22.04 6.27 5.88
C ALA A 336 -22.79 5.50 4.80
N THR A 337 -22.65 5.89 3.54
CA THR A 337 -23.06 5.09 2.38
C THR A 337 -22.06 3.99 2.10
#